data_AF-A0A0F9DC46-F1
#
_entry.id   AF-A0A0F9DC46-F1
#
_cell.length_a   1.000
_cell.length_b   1.000
_cell.length_c   1.000
_cell.angle_alpha   90.00
_cell.angle_beta   90.00
_cell.angle_gamma   90.00
#
_symmetry.space_group_name_H-M   'P 1'
#
loop_
_entity.id
_entity.type
_entity.pdbx_description
1 polymer ?
#
loop_
_entity_poly.entity_id
_entity_poly.type
_entity_poly.pdbx_seq_one_letter_code
_entity_poly.pdbx_strand_id
1 'polypeptide(L)'
;MVEVRAREIETFENEGQIINFDNQERQGYKIRFLTHLKNKELPEASETLVEYILNNLKIYTTKDDNKSEMWVYKGGIYIPHGRSEVRELLRKLLGDAFSMYYYNLAISKIEADTFIDPRKFFSTNYKWLVPLENGILNIKERTLQPFNPELIFFSKLPVKYNV
;
A
#
# COMPACT_ATOMS: atom_id res chain seq x y z
N MET A 1 19.27 -4.86 -9.51
CA MET A 1 18.59 -3.68 -8.95
C MET A 1 17.16 -3.74 -9.43
N VAL A 2 16.21 -3.99 -8.53
CA VAL A 2 14.80 -4.21 -8.88
C VAL A 2 14.13 -2.84 -9.00
N GLU A 3 13.67 -2.53 -10.20
CA GLU A 3 13.03 -1.27 -10.57
C GLU A 3 11.58 -1.28 -10.05
N VAL A 4 11.27 -0.48 -9.03
CA VAL A 4 9.89 -0.29 -8.57
C VAL A 4 9.21 0.69 -9.53
N ARG A 5 8.68 0.17 -10.64
CA ARG A 5 7.78 0.93 -11.53
C ARG A 5 6.46 1.12 -10.82
N ALA A 6 6.02 2.37 -10.71
CA ALA A 6 4.61 2.68 -10.52
C ALA A 6 3.84 1.96 -11.64
N ARG A 7 2.91 1.07 -11.28
CA ARG A 7 2.13 0.28 -12.24
C ARG A 7 1.19 1.23 -13.01
N GLU A 8 1.65 1.70 -14.17
CA GLU A 8 0.78 2.26 -15.19
C GLU A 8 -0.12 1.14 -15.72
N ILE A 9 -1.37 1.49 -16.04
CA ILE A 9 -2.40 0.57 -16.54
C ILE A 9 -1.98 0.11 -17.94
N GLU A 10 -1.20 -0.96 -18.04
CA GLU A 10 -0.86 -1.56 -19.33
C GLU A 10 -2.05 -2.36 -19.85
N THR A 11 -2.77 -1.76 -20.81
CA THR A 11 -3.87 -2.38 -21.54
C THR A 11 -3.31 -2.89 -22.85
N PHE A 12 -3.24 -4.22 -23.05
CA PHE A 12 -2.80 -4.81 -24.32
C PHE A 12 -4.01 -5.31 -25.10
N GLU A 13 -4.19 -4.81 -26.32
CA GLU A 13 -5.15 -5.35 -27.28
C GLU A 13 -4.56 -6.60 -27.93
N ASN A 14 -5.11 -7.77 -27.61
CA ASN A 14 -4.93 -8.95 -28.45
C ASN A 14 -6.29 -9.67 -28.59
N GLU A 15 -6.73 -9.86 -29.83
CA GLU A 15 -7.87 -10.68 -30.21
C GLU A 15 -9.21 -10.39 -29.50
N GLY A 16 -9.62 -9.11 -29.44
CA GLY A 16 -10.99 -8.74 -29.06
C GLY A 16 -11.35 -8.95 -27.58
N GLN A 17 -10.38 -9.26 -26.72
CA GLN A 17 -10.54 -9.23 -25.27
C GLN A 17 -9.63 -8.16 -24.65
N ILE A 18 -10.24 -7.15 -24.04
CA ILE A 18 -9.52 -6.25 -23.13
C ILE A 18 -9.20 -7.05 -21.87
N ILE A 19 -7.98 -7.57 -21.78
CA ILE A 19 -7.51 -8.26 -20.58
C ILE A 19 -7.09 -7.18 -19.56
N ASN A 20 -7.97 -6.90 -18.60
CA ASN A 20 -7.62 -6.06 -17.46
C ASN A 20 -6.84 -6.92 -16.44
N PHE A 21 -5.52 -6.83 -16.47
CA PHE A 21 -4.60 -7.59 -15.60
C PHE A 21 -4.90 -7.39 -14.10
N ASP A 22 -5.28 -6.17 -13.69
CA ASP A 22 -5.68 -5.86 -12.30
C ASP A 22 -6.90 -6.69 -11.86
N ASN A 23 -7.87 -6.84 -12.78
CA ASN A 23 -9.05 -7.64 -12.49
C ASN A 23 -8.71 -9.14 -12.41
N GLN A 24 -7.83 -9.65 -13.28
CA GLN A 24 -7.40 -11.06 -13.22
C GLN A 24 -6.63 -11.38 -11.93
N GLU A 25 -5.68 -10.53 -11.53
CA GLU A 25 -4.93 -10.69 -10.28
C GLU A 25 -5.88 -10.69 -9.07
N ARG A 26 -6.79 -9.71 -9.02
CA ARG A 26 -7.82 -9.61 -7.97
C ARG A 26 -8.73 -10.85 -7.92
N GLN A 27 -9.17 -11.39 -9.06
CA GLN A 27 -9.95 -12.64 -9.07
C GLN A 27 -9.13 -13.81 -8.54
N GLY A 28 -7.84 -13.89 -8.85
CA GLY A 28 -6.93 -14.92 -8.35
C GLY A 28 -6.89 -14.97 -6.81
N TYR A 29 -6.66 -13.83 -6.17
CA TYR A 29 -6.68 -13.74 -4.70
C TYR A 29 -8.05 -14.09 -4.11
N LYS A 30 -9.14 -13.63 -4.74
CA LYS A 30 -10.49 -13.94 -4.28
C LYS A 30 -10.78 -15.44 -4.32
N ILE A 31 -10.43 -16.11 -5.42
CA ILE A 31 -10.63 -17.56 -5.58
C ILE A 31 -9.81 -18.33 -4.56
N ARG A 32 -8.53 -17.96 -4.37
CA ARG A 32 -7.65 -18.61 -3.38
C ARG A 32 -8.20 -18.44 -1.96
N PHE A 33 -8.65 -17.25 -1.61
CA PHE A 33 -9.30 -16.96 -0.33
C PHE A 33 -10.54 -17.84 -0.09
N LEU A 34 -11.47 -17.87 -1.05
CA LEU A 34 -12.69 -18.66 -0.96
C LEU A 34 -12.41 -20.17 -0.91
N THR A 35 -11.35 -20.61 -1.57
CA THR A 35 -10.90 -22.02 -1.55
C THR A 35 -10.44 -22.42 -0.15
N HIS A 36 -9.58 -21.63 0.49
CA HIS A 36 -9.16 -21.86 1.87
C HIS A 36 -10.35 -21.82 2.84
N LEU A 37 -11.30 -20.88 2.68
CA LEU A 37 -12.52 -20.87 3.50
C LEU A 37 -13.35 -22.14 3.34
N LYS A 38 -13.52 -22.63 2.12
CA LYS A 38 -14.23 -23.89 1.84
C LYS A 38 -13.55 -25.09 2.52
N ASN A 39 -12.21 -25.07 2.55
CA ASN A 39 -11.39 -26.10 3.21
C ASN A 39 -11.28 -25.91 4.73
N LYS A 40 -11.87 -24.85 5.30
CA LYS A 40 -11.76 -24.45 6.73
C LYS A 40 -10.35 -24.09 7.18
N GLU A 41 -9.51 -23.66 6.23
CA GLU A 41 -8.13 -23.21 6.39
C GLU A 41 -8.10 -21.70 6.66
N LEU A 42 -8.65 -21.29 7.80
CA LEU A 42 -8.78 -19.87 8.14
C LEU A 42 -7.43 -19.12 8.24
N PRO A 43 -6.36 -19.71 8.81
CA PRO A 43 -5.04 -19.07 8.81
C PRO A 43 -4.57 -18.72 7.40
N GLU A 44 -4.64 -19.65 6.46
CA GLU A 44 -4.22 -19.51 5.06
C GLU A 44 -5.13 -18.55 4.28
N ALA A 45 -6.43 -18.58 4.56
CA ALA A 45 -7.39 -17.62 4.01
C ALA A 45 -7.01 -16.19 4.42
N SER A 46 -6.74 -15.97 5.70
CA SER A 46 -6.35 -14.64 6.17
C SER A 46 -4.97 -14.20 5.65
N GLU A 47 -3.99 -15.10 5.52
CA GLU A 47 -2.72 -14.79 4.85
C GLU A 47 -2.91 -14.35 3.39
N THR A 48 -3.85 -14.97 2.67
CA THR A 48 -4.16 -14.55 1.30
C THR A 48 -4.63 -13.10 1.21
N LEU A 49 -5.37 -12.63 2.22
CA LEU A 49 -5.78 -11.22 2.29
C LEU A 49 -4.61 -10.30 2.62
N VAL A 50 -3.75 -10.70 3.57
CA VAL A 50 -2.54 -9.96 3.96
C VAL A 50 -1.62 -9.78 2.76
N GLU A 51 -1.33 -10.85 2.03
CA GLU A 51 -0.49 -10.81 0.83
C GLU A 51 -1.06 -9.85 -0.21
N TYR A 52 -2.36 -9.94 -0.51
CA TYR A 52 -3.01 -9.02 -1.44
C TYR A 52 -2.86 -7.56 -0.99
N ILE A 53 -3.07 -7.27 0.30
CA ILE A 53 -2.97 -5.92 0.84
C ILE A 53 -1.53 -5.38 0.74
N LEU A 54 -0.53 -6.14 1.18
CA LEU A 54 0.87 -5.69 1.18
C LEU A 54 1.50 -5.61 -0.22
N ASN A 55 0.94 -6.34 -1.20
CA ASN A 55 1.30 -6.21 -2.61
C ASN A 55 0.72 -4.94 -3.26
N ASN A 56 -0.38 -4.41 -2.73
CA ASN A 56 -1.07 -3.24 -3.29
C ASN A 56 -0.83 -1.94 -2.50
N LEU A 57 -0.50 -2.04 -1.21
CA LEU A 57 -0.31 -0.90 -0.31
C LEU A 57 1.05 -0.98 0.37
N LYS A 58 1.72 0.16 0.51
CA LYS A 58 2.86 0.32 1.43
C LYS A 58 2.36 0.93 2.72
N ILE A 59 2.50 0.19 3.81
CA ILE A 59 1.86 0.48 5.09
C ILE A 59 2.92 0.47 6.19
N TYR A 60 2.78 1.40 7.13
CA TYR A 60 3.44 1.34 8.43
C TYR A 60 2.41 1.48 9.54
N THR A 61 2.62 0.78 10.64
CA THR A 61 1.79 0.88 11.85
C THR A 61 2.65 1.35 13.01
N THR A 62 2.28 2.44 13.68
CA THR A 62 3.05 2.90 14.84
C THR A 62 2.91 1.92 16.00
N LYS A 63 4.06 1.48 16.54
CA LYS A 63 4.11 0.54 17.67
C LYS A 63 3.90 1.27 18.99
N ASP A 64 2.64 1.52 19.32
CA ASP A 64 2.18 2.15 20.56
C ASP A 64 0.95 1.41 21.09
N ASP A 65 1.02 0.90 22.33
CA ASP A 65 -0.04 0.09 22.93
C ASP A 65 -1.33 0.87 23.23
N ASN A 66 -1.26 2.21 23.32
CA ASN A 66 -2.39 3.07 23.62
C ASN A 66 -2.96 3.75 22.37
N LYS A 67 -2.11 4.14 21.42
CA LYS A 67 -2.45 4.98 20.27
C LYS A 67 -1.76 4.52 18.98
N SER A 68 -1.82 3.23 18.67
CA SER A 68 -1.38 2.72 17.37
C SER A 68 -2.18 3.35 16.22
N GLU A 69 -1.46 3.81 15.19
CA GLU A 69 -2.01 4.41 13.99
C GLU A 69 -1.39 3.78 12.74
N MET A 70 -2.24 3.48 11.76
CA MET A 70 -1.82 2.88 10.49
C MET A 70 -1.76 3.96 9.40
N TRP A 71 -0.60 4.03 8.77
CA TRP A 71 -0.24 5.00 7.74
C TRP A 71 -0.05 4.28 6.41
N VAL A 72 -0.49 4.89 5.32
CA VAL A 72 -0.37 4.33 3.96
C VAL A 72 0.31 5.32 3.03
N TYR A 73 1.19 4.79 2.18
CA TYR A 73 1.86 5.57 1.16
C TYR A 73 0.91 5.90 0.00
N LYS A 74 0.74 7.20 -0.30
CA LYS A 74 -0.11 7.69 -1.37
C LYS A 74 0.47 8.95 -1.99
N GLY A 75 0.78 8.89 -3.28
CA GLY A 75 1.18 10.06 -4.06
C GLY A 75 2.40 10.81 -3.52
N GLY A 76 3.42 10.06 -3.06
CA GLY A 76 4.70 10.59 -2.62
C GLY A 76 4.87 10.75 -1.11
N ILE A 77 3.80 10.60 -0.33
CA ILE A 77 3.77 10.83 1.12
C ILE A 77 2.99 9.73 1.84
N TYR A 78 3.22 9.59 3.14
CA TYR A 78 2.40 8.79 4.04
C TYR A 78 1.27 9.65 4.59
N ILE A 79 0.05 9.15 4.47
CA ILE A 79 -1.16 9.76 5.05
C ILE A 79 -1.69 8.88 6.18
N PRO A 80 -2.34 9.48 7.20
CA PRO A 80 -3.14 8.69 8.13
C PRO A 80 -4.29 8.03 7.36
N HIS A 81 -5.03 7.12 8.00
CA HIS A 81 -6.18 6.37 7.43
C HIS A 81 -5.85 5.03 6.72
N GLY A 82 -4.71 4.40 7.02
CA GLY A 82 -4.36 3.10 6.43
C GLY A 82 -5.43 2.01 6.66
N ARG A 83 -6.06 1.97 7.85
CA ARG A 83 -7.18 1.04 8.13
C ARG A 83 -8.37 1.23 7.19
N SER A 84 -8.71 2.46 6.83
CA SER A 84 -9.82 2.76 5.91
C SER A 84 -9.50 2.30 4.50
N GLU A 85 -8.26 2.51 4.04
CA GLU A 85 -7.78 2.10 2.72
C GLU A 85 -7.73 0.58 2.59
N VAL A 86 -7.28 -0.13 3.64
CA VAL A 86 -7.36 -1.60 3.71
C VAL A 86 -8.81 -2.09 3.64
N ARG A 87 -9.73 -1.44 4.37
CA ARG A 87 -11.15 -1.82 4.37
C ARG A 87 -11.77 -1.64 2.98
N GLU A 88 -11.52 -0.52 2.32
CA GLU A 88 -11.99 -0.26 0.97
C GLU A 88 -11.44 -1.28 -0.02
N LEU A 89 -10.13 -1.58 0.06
CA LEU A 89 -9.46 -2.56 -0.78
C LEU A 89 -10.07 -3.96 -0.63
N LEU A 90 -10.30 -4.41 0.62
CA LEU A 90 -10.92 -5.71 0.87
C LEU A 90 -12.38 -5.77 0.47
N ARG A 91 -13.16 -4.69 0.64
CA ARG A 91 -14.55 -4.64 0.17
C ARG A 91 -14.62 -4.76 -1.35
N LYS A 92 -13.68 -4.13 -2.06
CA LYS A 92 -13.51 -4.34 -3.51
C LYS A 92 -13.16 -5.80 -3.77
N LEU A 93 -12.07 -6.33 -3.23
CA LEU A 93 -11.63 -7.71 -3.47
C LEU A 93 -12.75 -8.75 -3.28
N LEU A 94 -13.38 -8.75 -2.11
CA LEU A 94 -14.29 -9.82 -1.70
C LEU A 94 -15.73 -9.63 -2.18
N GLY A 95 -16.17 -8.38 -2.40
CA GLY A 95 -17.56 -8.07 -2.70
C GLY A 95 -18.48 -8.59 -1.60
N ASP A 96 -19.46 -9.42 -1.95
CA ASP A 96 -20.46 -9.95 -1.00
C ASP A 96 -19.87 -10.89 0.06
N ALA A 97 -18.71 -11.50 -0.19
CA ALA A 97 -18.01 -12.33 0.78
C ALA A 97 -17.28 -11.50 1.86
N PHE A 98 -17.25 -10.16 1.73
CA PHE A 98 -16.64 -9.30 2.73
C PHE A 98 -17.38 -9.38 4.06
N SER A 99 -16.63 -9.52 5.16
CA SER A 99 -17.16 -9.43 6.51
C SER A 99 -16.18 -8.71 7.42
N MET A 100 -16.69 -8.10 8.50
CA MET A 100 -15.84 -7.47 9.51
C MET A 100 -14.90 -8.49 10.18
N TYR A 101 -15.33 -9.75 10.25
CA TYR A 101 -14.51 -10.85 10.77
C TYR A 101 -13.24 -11.06 9.94
N TYR A 102 -13.35 -11.19 8.61
CA TYR A 102 -12.19 -11.38 7.73
C TYR A 102 -11.29 -10.14 7.69
N TYR A 103 -11.90 -8.95 7.70
CA TYR A 103 -11.15 -7.70 7.83
C TYR A 103 -10.30 -7.66 9.11
N ASN A 104 -10.89 -8.03 10.26
CA ASN A 104 -10.18 -8.01 11.55
C ASN A 104 -9.06 -9.05 11.61
N LEU A 105 -9.20 -10.21 10.95
CA LEU A 105 -8.13 -11.20 10.85
C LEU A 105 -6.94 -10.71 10.01
N ALA A 106 -7.22 -10.03 8.90
CA ALA A 106 -6.16 -9.50 8.06
C ALA A 106 -5.47 -8.31 8.73
N ILE A 107 -6.24 -7.38 9.34
CA ILE A 107 -5.68 -6.16 9.91
C ILE A 107 -4.73 -6.45 11.08
N SER A 108 -5.06 -7.43 11.94
CA SER A 108 -4.20 -7.76 13.08
C SER A 108 -2.83 -8.29 12.65
N LYS A 109 -2.79 -9.08 11.59
CA LYS A 109 -1.55 -9.59 10.99
C LYS A 109 -0.73 -8.48 10.35
N ILE A 110 -1.38 -7.64 9.53
CA ILE A 110 -0.71 -6.49 8.90
C ILE A 110 -0.13 -5.54 9.94
N GLU A 111 -0.84 -5.25 11.02
CA GLU A 111 -0.33 -4.39 12.10
C GLU A 111 0.94 -4.97 12.70
N ALA A 112 0.94 -6.27 12.99
CA ALA A 112 2.12 -6.97 13.50
C ALA A 112 3.31 -6.93 12.52
N ASP A 113 3.05 -7.14 11.23
CA ASP A 113 4.07 -7.18 10.18
C ASP A 113 4.65 -5.80 9.83
N THR A 114 3.88 -4.73 10.07
CA THR A 114 4.21 -3.36 9.66
C THR A 114 4.58 -2.44 10.81
N PHE A 115 4.78 -2.99 12.02
CA PHE A 115 5.13 -2.17 13.18
C PHE A 115 6.44 -1.40 13.01
N ILE A 116 6.39 -0.12 13.35
CA ILE A 116 7.54 0.79 13.38
C ILE A 116 7.57 1.61 14.67
N ASP A 117 8.77 1.84 15.22
CA ASP A 117 8.95 2.74 16.37
C ASP A 117 8.48 4.17 15.98
N PRO A 118 7.57 4.79 16.74
CA PRO A 118 7.03 6.11 16.39
C PRO A 118 8.11 7.19 16.24
N ARG A 119 9.16 7.16 17.08
CA ARG A 119 10.27 8.14 17.00
C ARG A 119 11.07 7.94 15.73
N LYS A 120 11.29 6.69 15.30
CA LYS A 120 11.92 6.39 14.01
C LYS A 120 11.04 6.85 12.85
N PHE A 121 9.74 6.56 12.91
CA PHE A 121 8.80 6.89 11.83
C PHE A 121 8.64 8.40 11.61
N PHE A 122 8.53 9.18 12.69
CA PHE A 122 8.38 10.64 12.61
C PHE A 122 9.71 11.40 12.62
N SER A 123 10.86 10.71 12.63
CA SER A 123 12.16 11.38 12.55
C SER A 123 12.41 11.99 11.17
N THR A 124 12.77 13.27 11.15
CA THR A 124 13.10 13.97 9.90
C THR A 124 14.57 13.73 9.56
N ASN A 125 14.85 12.66 8.81
CA ASN A 125 16.23 12.25 8.51
C ASN A 125 16.77 12.79 7.17
N TYR A 126 15.94 13.46 6.37
CA TYR A 126 16.30 13.82 4.99
C TYR A 126 16.56 15.32 4.83
N LYS A 127 17.71 15.80 5.30
CA LYS A 127 18.08 17.22 5.30
C LYS A 127 17.99 17.94 3.95
N TRP A 128 18.29 17.24 2.85
CA TRP A 128 18.39 17.84 1.51
C TRP A 128 17.25 17.42 0.57
N LEU A 129 16.32 16.58 1.03
CA LEU A 129 15.24 16.06 0.20
C LEU A 129 13.94 16.75 0.57
N VAL A 130 13.27 17.31 -0.43
CA VAL A 130 11.98 17.96 -0.27
C VAL A 130 10.96 17.33 -1.22
N PRO A 131 9.88 16.72 -0.70
CA PRO A 131 8.80 16.21 -1.54
C PRO A 131 8.02 17.39 -2.16
N LEU A 132 7.98 17.40 -3.48
CA LEU A 132 7.24 18.35 -4.32
C LEU A 132 6.05 17.65 -4.99
N GLU A 133 5.31 18.35 -5.84
CA GLU A 133 4.16 17.75 -6.53
C GLU A 133 4.60 16.70 -7.58
N ASN A 134 5.70 16.95 -8.27
CA ASN A 134 6.21 16.12 -9.37
C ASN A 134 7.36 15.18 -9.00
N GLY A 135 7.76 15.09 -7.73
CA GLY A 135 8.83 14.21 -7.27
C GLY A 135 9.51 14.68 -5.99
N ILE A 136 10.69 14.18 -5.71
CA ILE A 136 11.51 14.54 -4.55
C ILE A 136 12.70 15.35 -5.03
N LEU A 137 12.76 16.62 -4.65
CA LEU A 137 13.87 17.52 -5.00
C LEU A 137 15.03 17.28 -4.03
N ASN A 138 16.20 16.96 -4.58
CA ASN A 138 17.45 17.08 -3.86
C ASN A 138 17.99 18.51 -4.01
N ILE A 139 17.88 19.31 -2.96
CA ILE A 139 18.28 20.73 -2.99
C ILE A 139 19.79 20.89 -3.25
N LYS A 140 20.61 19.93 -2.77
CA LYS A 140 22.06 19.99 -2.91
C LYS A 140 22.49 19.79 -4.35
N GLU A 141 21.90 18.82 -5.04
CA GLU A 141 22.25 18.48 -6.43
C GLU A 141 21.36 19.17 -7.47
N ARG A 142 20.28 19.81 -7.02
CA ARG A 142 19.24 20.42 -7.87
C ARG A 142 18.62 19.43 -8.86
N THR A 143 18.51 18.17 -8.42
CA THR A 143 17.96 17.06 -9.20
C THR A 143 16.60 16.64 -8.63
N LEU A 144 15.69 16.32 -9.54
CA LEU A 144 14.38 15.77 -9.19
C LEU A 144 14.43 14.25 -9.33
N GLN A 145 14.05 13.55 -8.26
CA GLN A 145 13.99 12.09 -8.22
C GLN A 145 12.52 11.64 -8.16
N PRO A 146 12.19 10.44 -8.68
CA PRO A 146 10.86 9.88 -8.53
C PRO A 146 10.54 9.64 -7.05
N PHE A 147 9.25 9.58 -6.75
CA PHE A 147 8.77 9.22 -5.42
C PHE A 147 9.25 7.83 -5.00
N ASN A 148 9.65 7.69 -3.74
CA ASN A 148 10.13 6.46 -3.16
C ASN A 148 9.43 6.19 -1.81
N PRO A 149 8.70 5.08 -1.64
CA PRO A 149 8.02 4.74 -0.39
C PRO A 149 8.97 4.45 0.78
N GLU A 150 10.25 4.15 0.52
CA GLU A 150 11.27 3.99 1.56
C GLU A 150 11.66 5.32 2.21
N LEU A 151 11.33 6.45 1.57
CA LEU A 151 11.52 7.79 2.12
C LEU A 151 10.22 8.26 2.76
N ILE A 152 10.24 8.37 4.09
CA ILE A 152 9.05 8.72 4.87
C ILE A 152 8.89 10.24 4.88
N PHE A 153 7.85 10.72 4.18
CA PHE A 153 7.40 12.10 4.18
C PHE A 153 5.91 12.16 4.52
N PHE A 154 5.45 13.21 5.21
CA PHE A 154 4.05 13.38 5.65
C PHE A 154 3.33 14.54 4.98
N SER A 155 4.08 15.37 4.26
CA SER A 155 3.55 16.51 3.51
C SER A 155 4.40 16.70 2.26
N LYS A 156 3.81 17.30 1.23
CA LYS A 156 4.50 17.69 -0.01
C LYS A 156 4.16 19.13 -0.34
N LEU A 157 5.11 19.85 -0.93
CA LEU A 157 4.87 21.21 -1.38
C LEU A 157 4.08 21.18 -2.71
N PRO A 158 3.03 22.00 -2.87
CA PRO A 158 2.20 22.06 -4.08
C PRO A 158 2.88 22.91 -5.17
N VAL A 159 4.16 22.64 -5.40
CA VAL A 159 4.96 23.32 -6.42
C VAL A 159 5.64 22.26 -7.28
N LYS A 160 5.82 22.59 -8.56
CA LYS A 160 6.55 21.75 -9.51
C LYS A 160 7.93 22.35 -9.72
N TYR A 161 8.94 21.51 -9.65
CA TYR A 161 10.29 21.91 -10.07
C TYR A 161 10.43 21.62 -11.56
N ASN A 162 10.55 22.69 -12.35
CA ASN A 162 10.88 22.62 -13.77
C ASN A 162 12.37 22.97 -13.90
N VAL A 163 13.13 22.07 -14.52
CA VAL A 163 14.55 22.31 -14.85
C VAL A 163 14.63 23.25 -16.05
#